data_AF-A0A1Y3X7Y0-F1
#
_entry.id   AF-A0A1Y3X7Y0-F1
#
_cell.length_a   1.000
_cell.length_b   1.000
_cell.length_c   1.000
_cell.angle_alpha   90.00
_cell.angle_beta   90.00
_cell.angle_gamma   90.00
#
_symmetry.space_group_name_H-M   'P 1'
#
loop_
_entity.id
_entity.type
_entity.pdbx_description
1 polymer ?
#
loop_
_entity_poly.entity_id
_entity_poly.type
_entity_poly.pdbx_seq_one_letter_code
_entity_poly.pdbx_strand_id
1 'polypeptide(L)'
;MDRNIQESKEYRLAKEWEMAVNSYSFDPRKFAAAIPGMHPTNQQSLYRLIRECIKVMADDSRRYDDRNRASHEEAKCIMEYLNEHGKYIPLK
;
A
#
# COMPACT_ATOMS: atom_id res chain seq x y z
N MET A 1 6.92 -23.29 -0.94
CA MET A 1 7.70 -23.04 0.30
C MET A 1 7.30 -21.68 0.80
N ASP A 2 6.44 -21.64 1.81
CA ASP A 2 6.19 -20.42 2.57
C ASP A 2 7.50 -20.04 3.25
N ARG A 3 8.25 -19.14 2.61
CA ARG A 3 9.33 -18.45 3.30
C ARG A 3 8.68 -17.68 4.43
N ASN A 4 9.24 -17.80 5.64
CA ASN A 4 8.83 -16.98 6.76
C ASN A 4 8.82 -15.52 6.30
N ILE A 5 7.63 -14.89 6.23
CA ILE A 5 7.49 -13.53 5.70
C ILE A 5 8.37 -12.55 6.47
N GLN A 6 8.62 -12.83 7.76
CA GLN A 6 9.45 -12.01 8.63
C GLN A 6 10.92 -11.93 8.19
N GLU A 7 11.40 -12.91 7.42
CA GLU A 7 12.78 -12.93 6.89
C GLU A 7 12.90 -12.26 5.51
N SER A 8 11.76 -11.93 4.89
CA SER A 8 11.74 -11.28 3.58
C SER A 8 12.31 -9.86 3.62
N LYS A 9 12.82 -9.38 2.48
CA LYS A 9 13.23 -7.97 2.34
C LYS A 9 12.01 -7.05 2.37
N GLU A 10 10.85 -7.53 1.91
CA GLU A 10 9.58 -6.82 1.88
C GLU A 10 9.05 -6.55 3.29
N TYR A 11 9.15 -7.53 4.19
CA TYR A 11 8.78 -7.33 5.59
C TYR A 11 9.68 -6.32 6.29
N ARG A 12 11.00 -6.40 6.07
CA ARG A 12 11.95 -5.39 6.59
C ARG A 12 11.62 -4.00 6.08
N LEU A 13 11.35 -3.85 4.78
CA LEU A 13 10.93 -2.58 4.18
C LEU A 13 9.60 -2.08 4.75
N ALA A 14 8.64 -2.97 5.04
CA ALA A 14 7.37 -2.59 5.65
C ALA A 14 7.56 -2.04 7.07
N LYS A 15 8.49 -2.60 7.85
CA LYS A 15 8.85 -2.07 9.19
C LYS A 15 9.59 -0.74 9.11
N GLU A 16 10.50 -0.57 8.16
CA GLU A 16 11.16 0.71 7.89
C GLU A 16 10.15 1.79 7.50
N TRP A 17 9.19 1.44 6.65
CA TRP A 17 8.10 2.32 6.25
C TRP A 17 7.21 2.70 7.44
N GLU A 18 6.80 1.73 8.28
CA GLU A 18 6.02 1.98 9.49
C GLU A 18 6.72 2.99 10.42
N MET A 19 8.04 2.84 10.60
CA MET A 19 8.84 3.81 11.36
C MET A 19 8.87 5.19 10.69
N ALA A 20 9.02 5.24 9.36
CA ALA A 20 9.08 6.49 8.61
C ALA A 20 7.78 7.28 8.71
N VAL A 21 6.61 6.63 8.56
CA VAL A 21 5.30 7.29 8.63
C VAL A 21 4.89 7.65 10.06
N ASN A 22 5.39 6.93 11.06
CA ASN A 22 5.17 7.25 12.48
C ASN A 22 6.04 8.42 12.98
N SER A 23 6.92 8.99 12.15
CA SER A 23 7.69 10.18 12.50
C SER A 23 6.84 11.45 12.42
N TYR A 24 6.90 12.30 13.45
CA TYR A 24 6.21 13.61 13.49
C TYR A 24 6.59 14.54 12.32
N SER A 25 7.71 14.29 11.64
CA SER A 25 8.16 15.10 10.50
C SER A 25 7.69 14.57 9.13
N PHE A 26 6.99 13.43 9.08
CA PHE A 26 6.54 12.85 7.82
C PHE A 26 5.34 13.63 7.27
N ASP A 27 5.47 14.16 6.06
CA ASP A 27 4.36 14.81 5.34
C ASP A 27 4.00 13.95 4.11
N PRO A 28 2.85 13.27 4.10
CA PRO A 28 2.44 12.42 2.98
C PRO A 28 2.31 13.20 1.67
N ARG A 29 2.03 14.51 1.73
CA ARG A 29 1.94 15.37 0.54
C ARG A 29 3.30 15.59 -0.09
N LYS A 30 4.35 15.78 0.73
CA LYS A 30 5.73 15.91 0.22
C LYS A 30 6.24 14.61 -0.38
N PHE A 31 5.91 13.47 0.24
CA PHE A 31 6.21 12.15 -0.33
C PHE A 31 5.53 11.99 -1.70
N ALA A 32 4.23 12.28 -1.80
CA ALA A 32 3.49 12.18 -3.05
C ALA A 32 4.05 13.11 -4.14
N ALA A 33 4.44 14.35 -3.78
CA ALA A 33 5.04 15.31 -4.71
C ALA A 33 6.39 14.86 -5.28
N ALA A 34 7.09 13.93 -4.63
CA ALA A 34 8.35 13.37 -5.12
C ALA A 34 8.16 12.23 -6.12
N ILE A 35 6.97 11.60 -6.18
CA ILE A 35 6.69 10.45 -7.07
C ILE A 35 6.98 10.75 -8.55
N PRO A 36 6.61 11.92 -9.12
CA PRO A 36 6.94 12.24 -10.51
C PRO A 36 8.45 12.23 -10.82
N GLY A 37 9.31 12.41 -9.82
CA GLY A 37 10.77 12.33 -9.97
C GLY A 37 11.33 10.91 -10.03
N MET A 38 10.53 9.88 -9.74
CA MET A 38 10.96 8.48 -9.86
C MET A 38 11.03 8.03 -11.32
N HIS A 39 11.87 7.04 -11.61
CA HIS A 39 11.85 6.37 -12.92
C HIS A 39 10.41 5.89 -13.27
N PRO A 40 9.90 6.09 -14.50
CA PRO A 40 8.50 5.78 -14.84
C PRO A 40 8.07 4.33 -14.52
N THR A 41 8.95 3.34 -14.74
CA THR A 41 8.65 1.97 -14.31
C THR A 41 8.48 1.84 -12.79
N ASN A 42 9.28 2.56 -12.00
CA ASN A 42 9.18 2.51 -10.55
C ASN A 42 7.89 3.20 -10.07
N GLN A 43 7.39 4.21 -10.78
CA GLN A 43 6.06 4.77 -10.54
C GLN A 43 4.96 3.71 -10.72
N GLN A 44 5.03 2.90 -11.79
CA GLN A 44 4.09 1.79 -11.99
C GLN A 44 4.23 0.69 -10.91
N SER A 45 5.47 0.37 -10.50
CA SER A 45 5.72 -0.57 -9.41
C SER A 45 5.16 -0.07 -8.08
N LEU A 46 5.31 1.22 -7.78
CA LEU A 46 4.73 1.84 -6.60
C LEU A 46 3.19 1.77 -6.64
N TYR A 47 2.57 2.04 -7.79
CA TYR A 47 1.12 1.93 -7.90
C TYR A 47 0.61 0.49 -7.70
N ARG A 48 1.34 -0.52 -8.22
CA ARG A 48 1.04 -1.93 -7.92
C ARG A 48 1.15 -2.23 -6.43
N LEU A 49 2.19 -1.73 -5.77
CA LEU A 49 2.35 -1.86 -4.32
C LEU A 49 1.16 -1.23 -3.58
N ILE A 50 0.75 -0.02 -3.95
CA ILE A 50 -0.42 0.66 -3.36
C ILE A 50 -1.69 -0.19 -3.51
N ARG A 51 -1.93 -0.80 -4.68
CA ARG A 51 -3.09 -1.68 -4.89
C ARG A 51 -3.06 -2.89 -3.95
N GLU A 52 -1.91 -3.54 -3.77
CA GLU A 52 -1.80 -4.66 -2.84
C GLU A 52 -1.99 -4.22 -1.37
N CYS A 53 -1.48 -3.04 -0.99
CA CYS A 53 -1.75 -2.46 0.32
C CYS A 53 -3.25 -2.24 0.56
N ILE A 54 -3.95 -1.63 -0.41
CA ILE A 54 -5.40 -1.39 -0.34
C ILE A 54 -6.17 -2.70 -0.22
N LYS A 55 -5.80 -3.72 -1.00
CA LYS A 55 -6.42 -5.06 -0.92
C LYS A 55 -6.32 -5.65 0.49
N VAL A 56 -5.16 -5.55 1.13
CA VAL A 56 -4.96 -6.01 2.51
C VAL A 56 -5.74 -5.17 3.53
N MET A 57 -5.90 -3.87 3.27
CA MET A 57 -6.70 -2.97 4.13
C MET A 57 -8.22 -3.16 3.96
N ALA A 58 -8.66 -3.68 2.81
CA ALA A 58 -10.06 -4.00 2.54
C ALA A 58 -10.48 -5.40 3.03
N ASP A 59 -9.53 -6.21 3.51
CA ASP A 59 -9.77 -7.60 3.89
C ASP A 59 -10.59 -7.71 5.18
N ASP A 60 -11.82 -8.21 5.07
CA ASP A 60 -12.78 -8.43 6.17
C ASP A 60 -12.33 -9.52 7.16
N SER A 61 -11.33 -10.36 6.82
CA SER A 61 -10.83 -11.40 7.74
C SER A 61 -9.96 -10.84 8.87
N ARG A 62 -9.54 -9.57 8.76
CA ARG A 62 -8.73 -8.88 9.76
C ARG A 62 -9.61 -8.17 10.79
N ARG A 63 -9.11 -8.08 12.03
CA ARG A 63 -9.74 -7.26 13.07
C ARG A 63 -9.36 -5.79 12.88
N TYR A 64 -10.37 -4.93 12.81
CA TYR A 64 -10.24 -3.47 12.79
C TYR A 64 -10.77 -2.87 14.10
N ASP A 65 -10.22 -1.73 14.49
CA ASP A 65 -10.71 -0.91 15.61
C ASP A 65 -10.98 0.52 15.12
N ASP A 66 -11.45 1.39 16.01
CA ASP A 66 -11.85 2.76 15.65
C ASP A 66 -10.75 3.56 14.92
N ARG A 67 -9.48 3.25 15.16
CA ARG A 67 -8.35 3.98 14.55
C ARG A 67 -8.19 3.70 13.06
N ASN A 68 -8.60 2.52 12.59
CA ASN A 68 -8.41 2.08 11.21
C ASN A 68 -9.71 1.74 10.45
N ARG A 69 -10.87 1.82 11.12
CA ARG A 69 -12.19 1.55 10.54
C ARG A 69 -12.49 2.38 9.29
N ALA A 70 -12.29 3.69 9.36
CA ALA A 70 -12.56 4.58 8.22
C ALA A 70 -11.70 4.21 6.99
N SER A 71 -10.40 3.99 7.19
CA SER A 71 -9.51 3.58 6.09
C SER A 71 -9.83 2.19 5.53
N HIS A 72 -10.38 1.30 6.35
CA HIS A 72 -10.83 -0.02 5.91
C HIS A 72 -12.07 0.09 5.03
N GLU A 73 -13.07 0.86 5.45
CA GLU A 73 -14.30 1.10 4.68
C GLU A 73 -14.00 1.77 3.33
N GLU A 74 -13.15 2.80 3.31
CA GLU A 74 -12.69 3.43 2.07
C GLU A 74 -11.93 2.44 1.18
N ALA A 75 -11.05 1.61 1.75
CA ALA A 75 -10.31 0.60 1.00
C ALA A 75 -11.25 -0.41 0.33
N LYS A 76 -12.36 -0.80 0.98
CA LYS A 76 -13.38 -1.67 0.37
C LYS A 76 -14.02 -1.03 -0.84
N CYS A 77 -14.47 0.21 -0.73
CA CYS A 77 -15.05 0.94 -1.86
C CYS A 77 -14.06 1.07 -3.04
N ILE A 78 -12.78 1.34 -2.75
CA ILE A 78 -11.74 1.39 -3.77
C ILE A 78 -11.55 0.01 -4.44
N MET A 79 -11.54 -1.07 -3.66
CA MET A 79 -11.40 -2.43 -4.20
C MET A 79 -12.59 -2.84 -5.05
N GLU A 80 -13.82 -2.48 -4.67
CA GLU A 80 -15.02 -2.70 -5.49
C GLU A 80 -14.88 -2.02 -6.85
N TYR A 81 -14.53 -0.72 -6.86
CA TYR A 81 -14.28 0.02 -8.11
C TYR A 81 -13.15 -0.62 -8.93
N LEU A 82 -12.03 -1.01 -8.31
CA LEU A 82 -10.90 -1.61 -9.01
C LEU A 82 -11.21 -3.01 -9.57
N ASN A 83 -12.10 -3.76 -8.93
CA ASN A 83 -12.55 -5.06 -9.44
C ASN A 83 -13.43 -4.91 -10.68
N GLU A 84 -14.25 -3.86 -10.74
CA GLU A 84 -15.14 -3.59 -11.87
C GLU A 84 -14.43 -2.86 -13.03
N HIS A 85 -13.60 -1.88 -12.72
CA HIS A 85 -13.06 -0.92 -13.70
C HIS A 85 -11.53 -0.92 -13.81
N GLY A 86 -10.84 -1.69 -12.97
CA GLY A 86 -9.39 -1.72 -12.90
C GLY A 86 -8.73 -2.06 -14.24
N LYS A 87 -7.61 -1.40 -14.52
CA LYS A 87 -6.79 -1.69 -15.71
C LYS A 87 -5.70 -2.70 -15.38
N TYR A 88 -5.35 -3.52 -16.37
CA TYR A 88 -4.15 -4.34 -16.31
C TYR A 88 -2.91 -3.45 -16.30
N ILE A 89 -1.95 -3.79 -15.44
CA ILE A 89 -0.71 -3.04 -15.27
C ILE A 89 0.43 -4.04 -15.48
N PRO A 90 1.12 -3.97 -16.63
CA PRO A 90 2.09 -4.99 -16.99
C PRO A 90 3.21 -5.08 -15.96
N LEU A 91 3.55 -6.32 -15.58
CA LEU A 91 4.83 -6.60 -14.94
C LEU A 91 5.95 -6.36 -15.97
N LYS A 92 7.11 -5.95 -15.46
CA LYS A 92 8.34 -5.91 -16.28
C LYS A 92 8.74 -7.33 -16.65
#